data_AF-G0NU85-F1
#
_entry.id   AF-G0NU85-F1
#
_cell.length_a   1.000
_cell.length_b   1.000
_cell.length_c   1.000
_cell.angle_alpha   90.00
_cell.angle_beta   90.00
_cell.angle_gamma   90.00
#
_symmetry.space_group_name_H-M   'P 1'
#
loop_
_entity.id
_entity.type
_entity.pdbx_description
1 polymer ?
#
loop_
_entity_poly.entity_id
_entity_poly.type
_entity_poly.pdbx_seq_one_letter_code
_entity_poly.pdbx_strand_id
1 'polypeptide(L)'
;MGNQYVKPQRTGNSPYTRSGVPPPALVKTGDKPLHRVNDRMSLELHMADERVRASGLSPAEREWRKKWVHPTFGVYYGTAVRVTVPKLLMAFVVVQTAYYYWKYEVKDWTHLRGLESMPQKEVIVNAQAIEERFPGLMDKGLANPSKDDYYTPTFNKRTAYLDVGETKRPW
;
A
#
# COMPACT_ATOMS: atom_id res chain seq x y z
N MET A 1 8.96 -53.23 -0.37
CA MET A 1 7.69 -53.53 -1.06
C MET A 1 6.74 -52.39 -0.78
N GLY A 2 6.43 -51.55 -1.77
CA GLY A 2 5.59 -50.37 -1.57
C GLY A 2 4.12 -50.79 -1.46
N ASN A 3 3.42 -50.32 -0.42
CA ASN A 3 1.99 -50.55 -0.28
C ASN A 3 1.27 -49.81 -1.43
N GLN A 4 0.75 -50.56 -2.39
CA GLN A 4 -0.12 -50.00 -3.42
C GLN A 4 -1.34 -49.39 -2.74
N TYR A 5 -1.59 -48.11 -2.99
CA TYR A 5 -2.76 -47.42 -2.46
C TYR A 5 -4.03 -48.10 -2.98
N VAL A 6 -4.75 -48.77 -2.08
CA VAL A 6 -6.08 -49.32 -2.36
C VAL A 6 -7.11 -48.31 -1.87
N LYS A 7 -7.91 -47.78 -2.81
CA LYS A 7 -9.02 -46.88 -2.46
C LYS A 7 -9.97 -47.59 -1.49
N PRO A 8 -10.37 -46.97 -0.36
CA PRO A 8 -11.37 -47.56 0.52
C PRO A 8 -12.69 -47.73 -0.24
N GLN A 9 -13.44 -48.79 0.09
CA GLN A 9 -14.77 -49.02 -0.48
C GLN A 9 -15.70 -47.85 -0.13
N ARG A 10 -16.50 -47.42 -1.11
CA ARG A 10 -17.45 -46.31 -0.93
C ARG A 10 -18.62 -46.82 -0.11
N THR A 11 -18.74 -46.35 1.13
CA THR A 11 -19.76 -46.78 2.10
C THR A 11 -20.95 -45.83 2.18
N GLY A 12 -20.94 -44.68 1.49
CA GLY A 12 -22.06 -43.75 1.48
C GLY A 12 -22.24 -42.89 0.22
N ASN A 13 -23.23 -41.99 0.29
CA ASN A 13 -23.73 -41.22 -0.86
C ASN A 13 -23.23 -39.76 -0.91
N SER A 14 -22.37 -39.33 0.00
CA SER A 14 -21.81 -37.97 -0.04
C SER A 14 -21.02 -37.75 -1.34
N PRO A 15 -21.32 -36.69 -2.12
CA PRO A 15 -20.52 -36.33 -3.29
C PRO A 15 -19.20 -35.65 -2.89
N TYR A 16 -19.08 -35.24 -1.63
CA TYR A 16 -17.98 -34.43 -1.12
C TYR A 16 -16.85 -35.23 -0.47
N THR A 17 -17.01 -36.55 -0.32
CA THR A 17 -16.01 -37.43 0.31
C THR A 17 -15.77 -38.68 -0.55
N ARG A 18 -14.51 -39.10 -0.70
CA ARG A 18 -14.14 -40.27 -1.50
C ARG A 18 -14.67 -41.59 -0.92
N SER A 19 -14.82 -41.64 0.41
CA SER A 19 -15.45 -42.77 1.12
C SER A 19 -16.98 -42.75 1.03
N GLY A 20 -17.59 -41.65 0.59
CA GLY A 20 -19.04 -41.49 0.56
C GLY A 20 -19.69 -41.22 1.92
N VAL A 21 -18.96 -41.32 3.02
CA VAL A 21 -19.44 -40.96 4.36
C VAL A 21 -19.58 -39.44 4.45
N PRO A 22 -20.73 -38.89 4.87
CA PRO A 22 -20.86 -37.45 5.04
C PRO A 22 -19.82 -36.92 6.04
N PRO A 23 -19.23 -35.73 5.81
CA PRO A 23 -18.33 -35.13 6.78
C PRO A 23 -19.05 -34.97 8.12
N PRO A 24 -18.33 -35.08 9.26
CA PRO A 24 -18.94 -34.92 10.58
C PRO A 24 -19.65 -33.56 10.69
N ALA A 25 -20.84 -33.56 11.29
CA ALA A 25 -21.65 -32.35 11.46
C ALA A 25 -20.88 -31.33 12.31
N LEU A 26 -20.65 -30.14 11.75
CA LEU A 26 -19.92 -29.07 12.42
C LEU A 26 -20.81 -28.42 13.47
N VAL A 27 -20.35 -28.42 14.72
CA VAL A 27 -20.98 -27.67 15.81
C VAL A 27 -20.73 -26.18 15.54
N LYS A 28 -21.81 -25.40 15.34
CA LYS A 28 -21.71 -23.94 15.17
C LYS A 28 -21.22 -23.31 16.47
N THR A 29 -20.04 -22.69 16.45
CA THR A 29 -19.53 -21.90 17.57
C THR A 29 -19.45 -20.42 17.17
N GLY A 30 -20.56 -19.68 17.38
CA GLY A 30 -20.58 -18.22 17.55
C GLY A 30 -20.50 -17.30 16.31
N ASP A 31 -21.02 -16.08 16.51
CA ASP A 31 -21.18 -14.96 15.56
C ASP A 31 -19.85 -14.35 15.08
N LYS A 32 -19.14 -15.03 14.19
CA LYS A 32 -18.07 -14.43 13.37
C LYS A 32 -18.37 -14.70 11.89
N PRO A 33 -17.98 -13.80 10.96
CA PRO A 33 -18.45 -13.85 9.59
C PRO A 33 -18.11 -15.21 8.96
N LEU A 34 -19.17 -15.92 8.52
CA LEU A 34 -19.09 -17.18 7.80
C LEU A 34 -18.25 -16.97 6.54
N HIS A 35 -17.04 -17.50 6.53
CA HIS A 35 -16.44 -17.97 5.29
C HIS A 35 -17.44 -18.99 4.71
N ARG A 36 -17.94 -18.72 3.50
CA ARG A 36 -19.01 -19.53 2.88
C ARG A 36 -18.56 -21.00 2.90
N VAL A 37 -19.47 -21.87 3.35
CA VAL A 37 -19.20 -23.29 3.72
C VAL A 37 -18.62 -24.14 2.57
N ASN A 38 -18.71 -23.67 1.32
CA ASN A 38 -18.11 -24.28 0.13
C ASN A 38 -17.24 -23.28 -0.65
N ASP A 39 -16.51 -22.40 0.04
CA ASP A 39 -15.52 -21.56 -0.61
C ASP A 39 -14.32 -22.43 -1.05
N ARG A 40 -13.88 -22.27 -2.30
CA ARG A 40 -12.71 -22.99 -2.83
C ARG A 40 -11.44 -22.70 -2.02
N MET A 41 -11.44 -21.65 -1.21
CA MET A 41 -10.35 -21.28 -0.31
C MET A 41 -10.58 -21.65 1.16
N SER A 42 -11.60 -22.45 1.50
CA SER A 42 -11.85 -22.88 2.88
C SER A 42 -10.69 -23.74 3.42
N LEU A 43 -10.02 -23.24 4.47
CA LEU A 43 -8.92 -23.93 5.15
C LEU A 43 -9.39 -25.29 5.69
N GLU A 44 -10.60 -25.35 6.24
CA GLU A 44 -11.15 -26.57 6.85
C GLU A 44 -11.35 -27.68 5.82
N LEU A 45 -11.79 -27.32 4.61
CA LEU A 45 -12.01 -28.26 3.51
C LEU A 45 -10.68 -28.79 2.97
N HIS A 46 -9.66 -27.93 2.84
CA HIS A 46 -8.29 -28.34 2.55
C HIS A 46 -7.69 -29.22 3.66
N MET A 47 -7.95 -28.91 4.93
CA MET A 47 -7.48 -29.72 6.06
C MET A 47 -8.17 -31.09 6.10
N ALA A 48 -9.45 -31.19 5.74
CA ALA A 48 -10.17 -32.46 5.64
C ALA A 48 -9.61 -33.33 4.51
N ASP A 49 -9.33 -32.76 3.34
CA ASP A 49 -8.71 -33.49 2.23
C ASP A 49 -7.28 -33.93 2.56
N GLU A 50 -6.50 -33.10 3.26
CA GLU A 50 -5.18 -33.49 3.77
C GLU A 50 -5.23 -34.60 4.82
N ARG A 51 -6.28 -34.64 5.66
CA ARG A 51 -6.50 -35.75 6.61
C ARG A 51 -6.81 -37.06 5.90
N VAL A 52 -7.60 -37.02 4.83
CA VAL A 52 -7.87 -38.20 3.96
C VAL A 52 -6.61 -38.61 3.20
N ARG A 53 -5.80 -37.65 2.73
CA ARG A 53 -4.50 -37.91 2.11
C ARG A 53 -3.52 -38.55 3.11
N ALA A 54 -3.60 -38.16 4.38
CA ALA A 54 -2.81 -38.71 5.47
C ALA A 54 -3.30 -40.07 6.00
N SER A 55 -4.53 -40.49 5.69
CA SER A 55 -5.14 -41.72 6.25
C SER A 55 -4.52 -43.02 5.71
N GLY A 56 -3.69 -42.95 4.66
CA GLY A 56 -2.95 -44.07 4.10
C GLY A 56 -1.44 -44.06 4.37
N LEU A 57 -0.92 -43.02 5.04
CA LEU A 57 0.52 -42.91 5.31
C LEU A 57 0.91 -43.75 6.54
N SER A 58 2.03 -44.46 6.44
CA SER A 58 2.70 -45.08 7.58
C SER A 58 3.12 -44.01 8.62
N PRO A 59 3.36 -44.40 9.88
CA PRO A 59 3.80 -43.45 10.92
C PRO A 59 5.06 -42.66 10.52
N ALA A 60 6.03 -43.33 9.89
CA ALA A 60 7.27 -42.72 9.41
C ALA A 60 7.03 -41.68 8.30
N GLU A 61 6.17 -42.01 7.31
CA GLU A 61 5.81 -41.06 6.26
C GLU A 61 5.04 -39.86 6.81
N ARG A 62 4.19 -40.08 7.83
CA ARG A 62 3.46 -39.00 8.52
C ARG A 62 4.41 -38.03 9.23
N GLU A 63 5.40 -38.55 9.94
CA GLU A 63 6.43 -37.73 10.61
C GLU A 63 7.32 -36.99 9.61
N TRP A 64 7.72 -37.67 8.53
CA TRP A 64 8.47 -37.04 7.45
C TRP A 64 7.66 -35.91 6.80
N ARG A 65 6.37 -36.11 6.51
CA ARG A 65 5.51 -35.09 5.91
C ARG A 65 5.27 -33.90 6.84
N LYS A 66 5.15 -34.12 8.16
CA LYS A 66 5.07 -33.02 9.14
C LYS A 66 6.29 -32.10 9.08
N LYS A 67 7.50 -32.65 8.87
CA LYS A 67 8.73 -31.85 8.72
C LYS A 67 8.71 -30.94 7.48
N TRP A 68 8.05 -31.35 6.40
CA TRP A 68 7.94 -30.57 5.16
C TRP A 68 6.75 -29.61 5.12
N VAL A 69 5.63 -29.99 5.73
CA VAL A 69 4.39 -29.20 5.72
C VAL A 69 4.41 -28.11 6.80
N HIS A 70 5.16 -28.30 7.88
CA HIS A 70 5.35 -27.22 8.85
C HIS A 70 6.30 -26.17 8.30
N PRO A 71 5.89 -24.88 8.29
CA PRO A 71 6.80 -23.80 7.93
C PRO A 71 8.01 -23.85 8.86
N THR A 72 9.21 -23.77 8.28
CA THR A 72 10.51 -23.82 9.00
C THR A 72 10.61 -22.82 10.14
N PHE A 73 9.93 -21.67 9.99
CA PHE A 73 9.90 -20.60 10.98
C PHE A 73 8.64 -20.61 11.87
N GLY A 74 7.72 -21.56 11.69
CA GLY A 74 6.41 -21.54 12.34
C GLY A 74 5.41 -20.61 11.66
N VAL A 75 4.12 -20.80 11.94
CA VAL A 75 3.02 -20.10 11.24
C VAL A 75 3.07 -18.59 11.49
N TYR A 76 3.29 -18.18 12.74
CA TYR A 76 3.33 -16.76 13.11
C TYR A 76 4.47 -15.99 12.42
N TYR A 77 5.70 -16.49 12.51
CA TYR A 77 6.85 -15.84 11.88
C TYR A 77 6.76 -15.92 10.35
N GLY A 78 6.31 -17.04 9.78
CA GLY A 78 6.11 -17.17 8.34
C GLY A 78 5.10 -16.16 7.79
N THR A 79 3.98 -15.95 8.48
CA THR A 79 2.99 -14.93 8.09
C THR A 79 3.54 -13.52 8.27
N ALA A 80 4.23 -13.24 9.38
CA ALA A 80 4.85 -11.93 9.60
C ALA A 80 5.81 -11.58 8.47
N VAL A 81 6.77 -12.46 8.13
CA VAL A 81 7.73 -12.25 7.04
C VAL A 81 7.05 -12.03 5.69
N ARG A 82 6.02 -12.82 5.35
CA ARG A 82 5.30 -12.70 4.08
C ARG A 82 4.53 -11.39 3.95
N VAL A 83 4.10 -10.80 5.05
CA VAL A 83 3.36 -9.53 5.04
C VAL A 83 4.29 -8.34 5.14
N THR A 84 5.36 -8.42 5.93
CA THR A 84 6.26 -7.28 6.20
C THR A 84 7.29 -7.08 5.10
N VAL A 85 7.95 -8.16 4.63
CA VAL A 85 9.06 -8.05 3.68
C VAL A 85 8.63 -7.41 2.35
N PRO A 86 7.51 -7.83 1.71
CA PRO A 86 7.09 -7.19 0.47
C PRO A 86 6.72 -5.72 0.66
N LYS A 87 6.12 -5.34 1.80
CA LYS A 87 5.76 -3.95 2.10
C LYS A 87 6.99 -3.08 2.28
N LEU A 88 8.00 -3.56 3.01
CA LEU A 88 9.27 -2.85 3.17
C LEU A 88 9.99 -2.69 1.84
N LEU A 89 9.99 -3.73 1.00
CA LEU A 89 10.60 -3.66 -0.33
C LEU A 89 9.87 -2.65 -1.23
N MET A 90 8.54 -2.66 -1.25
CA MET A 90 7.75 -1.67 -1.99
C MET A 90 8.00 -0.25 -1.48
N ALA A 91 8.02 -0.05 -0.16
CA ALA A 91 8.32 1.25 0.43
C ALA A 91 9.73 1.73 0.04
N PHE A 92 10.73 0.84 0.07
CA PHE A 92 12.09 1.16 -0.34
C PHE A 92 12.15 1.57 -1.82
N VAL A 93 11.49 0.84 -2.71
CA VAL A 93 11.45 1.18 -4.15
C VAL A 93 10.80 2.54 -4.35
N VAL A 94 9.66 2.82 -3.71
CA VAL A 94 8.98 4.12 -3.81
C VAL A 94 9.90 5.25 -3.34
N VAL A 95 10.59 5.09 -2.21
CA VAL A 95 11.53 6.10 -1.70
C VAL A 95 12.70 6.30 -2.67
N GLN A 96 13.27 5.24 -3.23
CA GLN A 96 14.35 5.35 -4.20
C GLN A 96 13.90 6.03 -5.50
N THR A 97 12.73 5.68 -6.02
CA THR A 97 12.18 6.32 -7.21
C THR A 97 11.86 7.79 -6.97
N ALA A 98 11.26 8.12 -5.82
CA ALA A 98 11.00 9.50 -5.44
C ALA A 98 12.30 10.29 -5.27
N TYR A 99 13.32 9.72 -4.62
CA TYR A 99 14.63 10.34 -4.48
C TYR A 99 15.31 10.56 -5.83
N TYR A 100 15.26 9.56 -6.72
CA TYR A 100 15.81 9.67 -8.07
C TYR A 100 15.11 10.79 -8.86
N TYR A 101 13.78 10.81 -8.83
CA TYR A 101 12.98 11.83 -9.50
C TYR A 101 13.27 13.22 -8.92
N TRP A 102 13.31 13.36 -7.59
CA TRP A 102 13.69 14.60 -6.95
C TRP A 102 15.10 15.04 -7.33
N LYS A 103 16.07 14.12 -7.43
CA LYS A 103 17.48 14.46 -7.68
C LYS A 103 17.78 14.85 -9.12
N TYR A 104 17.14 14.19 -10.10
CA TYR A 104 17.50 14.31 -11.52
C TYR A 104 16.43 14.99 -12.37
N GLU A 105 15.19 15.05 -11.90
CA GLU A 105 14.05 15.68 -12.58
C GLU A 105 13.59 16.91 -11.76
N VAL A 106 14.53 17.69 -11.21
CA VAL A 106 14.21 19.00 -10.63
C VAL A 106 13.72 19.91 -11.74
N LYS A 107 12.61 20.62 -11.49
CA LYS A 107 12.10 21.57 -12.47
C LYS A 107 13.02 22.79 -12.52
N ASP A 108 13.65 22.97 -13.67
CA ASP A 108 14.53 24.09 -13.99
C ASP A 108 13.98 24.87 -15.19
N TRP A 109 14.58 26.01 -15.51
CA TRP A 109 14.17 26.81 -16.68
C TRP A 109 14.36 26.06 -18.02
N THR A 110 15.18 25.01 -18.06
CA THR A 110 15.34 24.11 -19.22
C THR A 110 14.37 22.92 -19.23
N HIS A 111 13.81 22.55 -18.07
CA HIS A 111 12.96 21.36 -17.89
C HIS A 111 11.67 21.74 -17.16
N LEU A 112 10.56 21.81 -17.90
CA LEU A 112 9.25 22.24 -17.40
C LEU A 112 8.51 21.20 -16.53
N ARG A 113 9.03 19.98 -16.43
CA ARG A 113 8.48 18.89 -15.62
C ARG A 113 9.29 18.72 -14.35
N GLY A 114 8.69 18.14 -13.31
CA GLY A 114 9.39 17.88 -12.05
C GLY A 114 8.86 18.68 -10.86
N LEU A 115 9.52 18.49 -9.73
CA LEU A 115 9.25 19.24 -8.49
C LEU A 115 10.06 20.55 -8.49
N GLU A 116 9.40 21.67 -8.21
CA GLU A 116 10.08 22.94 -7.97
C GLU A 116 10.67 22.94 -6.56
N SER A 117 11.99 22.78 -6.45
CA SER A 117 12.70 23.08 -5.22
C SER A 117 13.20 24.52 -5.26
N MET A 118 12.29 25.49 -5.20
CA MET A 118 12.66 26.86 -4.86
C MET A 118 12.56 27.02 -3.36
N PRO A 119 13.66 26.87 -2.58
CA PRO A 119 13.61 27.34 -1.21
C PRO A 119 13.40 28.85 -1.29
N GLN A 120 12.22 29.33 -0.89
CA GLN A 120 12.06 30.72 -0.47
C GLN A 120 12.93 30.89 0.77
N LYS A 121 14.24 31.09 0.56
CA LYS A 121 15.13 31.49 1.63
C LYS A 121 14.72 32.89 2.01
N GLU A 122 14.33 33.08 3.26
CA GLU A 122 14.27 34.41 3.83
C GLU A 122 15.66 35.04 3.64
N VAL A 123 15.70 36.12 2.87
CA VAL A 123 16.95 36.80 2.48
C VAL A 123 17.65 37.39 3.72
N ILE A 124 16.93 37.52 4.84
CA ILE A 124 17.42 38.20 6.03
C ILE A 124 17.95 37.21 7.06
N VAL A 125 19.26 37.07 7.05
CA VAL A 125 20.02 36.19 7.96
C VAL A 125 19.89 36.63 9.44
N ASN A 126 19.65 37.92 9.70
CA ASN A 126 19.61 38.52 11.05
C ASN A 126 18.20 38.97 11.47
N ALA A 127 17.15 38.25 11.09
CA ALA A 127 15.76 38.67 11.32
C ALA A 127 15.46 38.95 12.80
N GLN A 128 15.92 38.09 13.71
CA GLN A 128 15.68 38.22 15.16
C GLN A 128 16.32 39.50 15.74
N ALA A 129 17.58 39.79 15.40
CA ALA A 129 18.26 40.98 15.91
C ALA A 129 17.66 42.30 15.39
N ILE A 130 17.05 42.27 14.21
CA ILE A 130 16.37 43.43 13.62
C ILE A 130 15.01 43.62 14.29
N GLU A 131 14.26 42.56 14.55
CA GLU A 131 12.97 42.62 15.25
C GLU A 131 13.12 43.12 16.69
N GLU A 132 14.17 42.70 17.41
CA GLU A 132 14.47 43.20 18.76
C GLU A 132 14.78 44.70 18.79
N ARG A 133 15.47 45.22 17.78
CA ARG A 133 15.84 46.64 17.70
C ARG A 133 14.72 47.50 17.12
N PHE A 134 13.92 46.94 16.21
CA PHE A 134 12.91 47.63 15.44
C PHE A 134 11.69 46.73 15.23
N PRO A 135 10.79 46.62 16.24
CA PRO A 135 9.66 45.71 16.18
C PRO A 135 8.67 46.09 15.07
N GLY A 136 8.25 45.10 14.28
CA GLY A 136 7.32 45.24 13.16
C GLY A 136 7.88 45.98 11.95
N LEU A 137 9.20 46.24 11.90
CA LEU A 137 9.84 46.86 10.74
C LEU A 137 9.86 45.91 9.54
N MET A 138 10.05 44.61 9.79
CA MET A 138 10.11 43.60 8.74
C MET A 138 8.80 43.48 7.98
N ASP A 139 7.67 43.43 8.69
CA ASP A 139 6.34 43.33 8.10
C ASP A 139 5.95 44.55 7.26
N LYS A 140 6.56 45.72 7.55
CA LYS A 140 6.32 46.97 6.84
C LYS A 140 7.30 47.20 5.69
N GLY A 141 8.55 46.75 5.86
CA GLY A 141 9.65 47.00 4.94
C GLY A 141 9.80 45.93 3.84
N LEU A 142 9.32 44.71 4.09
CA LEU A 142 9.39 43.63 3.11
C LEU A 142 8.03 43.41 2.47
N ALA A 143 7.99 43.58 1.16
CA ALA A 143 6.86 43.11 0.37
C ALA A 143 6.85 41.58 0.43
N ASN A 144 5.89 40.98 1.12
CA ASN A 144 5.66 39.54 1.08
C ASN A 144 4.80 39.22 -0.16
N PRO A 145 5.37 38.65 -1.24
CA PRO A 145 4.63 38.41 -2.47
C PRO A 145 3.56 37.33 -2.33
N SER A 146 3.68 36.44 -1.33
CA SER A 146 2.69 35.38 -1.04
C SER A 146 1.56 35.84 -0.15
N LYS A 147 1.64 37.05 0.43
CA LYS A 147 0.54 37.61 1.24
C LYS A 147 -0.70 37.91 0.40
N ASP A 148 -0.50 38.29 -0.86
CA ASP A 148 -1.57 38.72 -1.78
C ASP A 148 -1.65 37.86 -3.07
N ASP A 149 -1.13 36.62 -3.05
CA ASP A 149 -1.19 35.64 -4.15
C ASP A 149 -0.80 36.18 -5.55
N TYR A 150 0.13 37.14 -5.62
CA TYR A 150 0.61 37.86 -6.83
C TYR A 150 -0.46 38.56 -7.70
N TYR A 151 -1.70 38.10 -7.67
CA TYR A 151 -2.87 38.66 -8.32
C TYR A 151 -3.78 39.18 -7.24
N THR A 152 -3.64 40.47 -6.91
CA THR A 152 -4.71 41.10 -6.15
C THR A 152 -6.01 40.89 -6.94
N PRO A 153 -7.13 40.44 -6.32
CA PRO A 153 -8.41 40.30 -7.02
C PRO A 153 -8.85 41.61 -7.70
N THR A 154 -8.31 42.73 -7.23
CA THR A 154 -8.47 44.06 -7.81
C THR A 154 -7.62 44.30 -9.04
N PHE A 155 -6.44 43.68 -9.21
CA PHE A 155 -5.61 43.83 -10.42
C PHE A 155 -6.33 43.31 -11.66
N ASN A 156 -6.88 42.09 -11.63
CA ASN A 156 -7.68 41.53 -12.73
C ASN A 156 -8.96 42.34 -13.00
N LYS A 157 -9.56 42.93 -11.97
CA LYS A 157 -10.72 43.81 -12.13
C LYS A 157 -10.34 45.17 -12.73
N ARG A 158 -9.18 45.72 -12.37
CA ARG A 158 -8.70 47.02 -12.89
C ARG A 158 -8.29 46.94 -14.36
N THR A 159 -7.69 45.84 -14.80
CA THR A 159 -7.33 45.64 -16.22
C THR A 159 -8.55 45.40 -17.11
N ALA A 160 -9.62 44.78 -16.57
CA ALA A 160 -10.85 44.52 -17.32
C ALA A 160 -11.71 45.77 -17.59
N TYR A 161 -11.58 46.84 -16.80
CA TYR A 161 -12.29 48.12 -16.99
C TYR A 161 -11.43 49.25 -17.55
N LEU A 162 -10.16 48.96 -17.87
CA LEU A 162 -9.31 49.93 -18.56
C LEU A 162 -9.75 49.97 -20.03
N ASP A 163 -10.54 50.98 -20.38
CA ASP A 163 -10.81 51.33 -21.78
C ASP A 163 -9.51 51.83 -22.42
N VAL A 164 -8.80 50.93 -23.10
CA VAL A 164 -7.52 51.22 -23.76
C VAL A 164 -7.72 51.91 -25.12
N GLY A 165 -8.98 52.23 -25.48
CA GLY A 165 -9.36 52.75 -26.78
C GLY A 165 -9.21 51.71 -27.90
N GLU A 166 -9.65 52.07 -29.10
CA GLU A 166 -9.49 51.22 -30.27
C GLU A 166 -8.01 51.04 -30.63
N THR A 167 -7.60 49.79 -30.82
CA THR A 167 -6.24 49.43 -31.21
C THR A 167 -5.90 50.04 -32.57
N LYS A 168 -4.89 50.91 -32.63
CA LYS A 168 -4.35 51.49 -33.88
C LYS A 168 -3.70 50.47 -34.84
N ARG A 169 -3.72 49.17 -34.55
CA ARG A 169 -3.09 48.17 -35.42
C ARG A 169 -4.02 47.84 -36.59
N PRO A 170 -3.54 47.90 -37.84
CA PRO A 170 -4.37 47.71 -39.03
C PRO A 170 -4.62 46.22 -39.37
N TRP A 171 -4.77 45.34 -38.37
CA TRP A 171 -5.16 43.95 -38.58
C TRP A 171 -5.97 43.41 -37.41
#